data_AF-A0AAQ4DXQ5-F1
#
_entry.id   AF-A0AAQ4DXQ5-F1
#
_cell.length_a   1.000
_cell.length_b   1.000
_cell.length_c   1.000
_cell.angle_alpha   90.00
_cell.angle_beta   90.00
_cell.angle_gamma   90.00
#
_symmetry.space_group_name_H-M   'P 1'
#
loop_
_entity.id
_entity.type
_entity.pdbx_description
1 polymer ?
#
loop_
_entity_poly.entity_id
_entity_poly.type
_entity_poly.pdbx_seq_one_letter_code
_entity_poly.pdbx_strand_id
1 'polypeptide(L)'
;MVAEIIGYAVQKYDKKKPLSSAAEYGIKYAPEEDFGGAHVTMVGPSGDALSITSGLNGMFGSGFMTASGLLLNNYMDAFAKPGKQFELDVSPANQIGPGKRPMTSMVPSVITTSAAPSDLVGAFGSSGGLPGISALAQVRGISTEVIL
;
A
#
# COMPACT_ATOMS: atom_id res chain seq x y z
N MET A 1 0.25 0.75 10.92
CA MET A 1 -0.03 -0.62 10.43
C MET A 1 0.75 -0.99 9.16
N VAL A 2 0.55 -0.41 7.96
CA VAL A 2 1.36 -0.78 6.77
C VAL A 2 2.85 -0.51 6.96
N ALA A 3 3.22 0.66 7.49
CA ALA A 3 4.62 0.97 7.83
C ALA A 3 5.22 0.07 8.93
N GLU A 4 4.41 -0.37 9.90
CA GLU A 4 4.85 -1.30 10.96
C GLU A 4 5.07 -2.71 10.42
N ILE A 5 4.19 -3.17 9.51
CA ILE A 5 4.33 -4.46 8.82
C ILE A 5 5.58 -4.44 7.94
N ILE A 6 5.82 -3.35 7.19
CA ILE A 6 7.04 -3.20 6.37
C ILE A 6 8.28 -3.16 7.27
N GLY A 7 8.28 -2.36 8.33
CA GLY A 7 9.41 -2.26 9.27
C GLY A 7 9.74 -3.61 9.93
N TYR A 8 8.71 -4.36 10.33
CA TYR A 8 8.88 -5.68 10.95
C TYR A 8 9.32 -6.76 9.95
N ALA A 9 8.75 -6.76 8.74
CA ALA A 9 9.14 -7.67 7.68
C ALA A 9 10.60 -7.43 7.28
N VAL A 10 11.02 -6.18 7.11
CA VAL A 10 12.41 -5.83 6.78
C VAL A 10 13.40 -6.30 7.86
N GLN A 11 13.03 -6.23 9.14
CA GLN A 11 13.89 -6.71 10.23
C GLN A 11 14.05 -8.23 10.28
N LYS A 12 13.00 -9.00 9.95
CA LYS A 12 13.01 -10.47 10.01
C LYS A 12 13.28 -11.17 8.68
N TYR A 13 13.37 -10.43 7.59
CA TYR A 13 13.51 -11.00 6.26
C TYR A 13 14.91 -11.59 6.05
N ASP A 14 15.02 -12.92 6.14
CA ASP A 14 16.18 -13.70 5.71
C ASP A 14 15.88 -14.40 4.37
N LYS A 15 16.58 -13.98 3.31
CA LYS A 15 16.46 -14.58 1.96
C LYS A 15 16.77 -16.08 1.92
N LYS A 16 17.54 -16.60 2.88
CA LYS A 16 17.94 -18.01 2.94
C LYS A 16 16.97 -18.88 3.74
N LYS A 17 16.06 -18.26 4.50
CA LYS A 17 15.13 -18.97 5.38
C LYS A 17 13.80 -18.20 5.48
N PRO A 18 13.00 -18.18 4.39
CA PRO A 18 11.67 -17.58 4.44
C PRO A 18 10.83 -18.29 5.51
N LEU A 19 10.12 -17.53 6.34
CA LEU A 19 9.24 -18.09 7.38
C LEU A 19 8.02 -18.74 6.73
N SER A 20 7.45 -19.73 7.41
CA SER A 20 6.49 -20.66 6.78
C SER A 20 5.05 -20.14 6.75
N SER A 21 4.76 -19.07 7.49
CA SER A 21 3.42 -18.47 7.59
C SER A 21 3.47 -16.95 7.87
N ALA A 22 2.40 -16.24 7.51
CA ALA A 22 2.22 -14.81 7.83
C ALA A 22 2.26 -14.54 9.34
N ALA A 23 1.74 -15.46 10.15
CA ALA A 23 1.73 -15.36 11.62
C ALA A 23 3.15 -15.35 12.23
N GLU A 24 4.11 -16.06 11.64
CA GLU A 24 5.52 -16.04 12.09
C GLU A 24 6.21 -14.69 11.85
N TYR A 25 5.72 -13.93 10.86
CA TYR A 25 6.05 -12.53 10.64
C TYR A 25 5.28 -11.58 11.59
N GLY A 26 4.60 -12.08 12.62
CA GLY A 26 3.87 -11.27 13.60
C GLY A 26 2.58 -10.66 13.08
N ILE A 27 2.08 -11.11 11.93
CA ILE A 27 0.84 -10.62 11.33
C ILE A 27 -0.32 -11.25 12.11
N LYS A 28 -1.08 -10.41 12.83
CA LYS A 28 -2.23 -10.83 13.64
C LYS A 28 -3.56 -10.77 12.91
N TYR A 29 -3.65 -9.89 11.91
CA TYR A 29 -4.87 -9.65 11.15
C TYR A 29 -4.60 -9.89 9.68
N ALA A 30 -5.50 -10.62 9.01
CA ALA A 30 -5.38 -10.81 7.57
C ALA A 30 -5.50 -9.44 6.88
N PRO A 31 -4.59 -9.09 5.96
CA PRO A 31 -4.83 -7.97 5.08
C PRO A 31 -5.99 -8.33 4.15
N GLU A 32 -6.92 -7.40 3.95
CA GLU A 32 -7.95 -7.55 2.93
C GLU A 32 -7.29 -7.43 1.55
N GLU A 33 -7.74 -8.23 0.58
CA GLU A 33 -7.25 -8.14 -0.78
C GLU A 33 -7.66 -6.78 -1.39
N ASP A 34 -6.68 -6.05 -1.89
CA ASP A 34 -6.90 -4.96 -2.83
C ASP A 34 -6.19 -5.25 -4.15
N PHE A 35 -6.84 -4.89 -5.25
CA PHE A 35 -6.35 -5.20 -6.59
C PHE A 35 -5.48 -4.07 -7.17
N GLY A 36 -5.24 -3.04 -6.36
CA GLY A 36 -4.35 -1.93 -6.70
C GLY A 36 -4.98 -0.86 -7.59
N GLY A 37 -4.20 -0.30 -8.51
CA GLY A 37 -4.61 0.86 -9.31
C GLY A 37 -3.60 1.21 -10.40
N ALA A 38 -3.45 2.50 -10.66
CA ALA A 38 -2.39 3.08 -11.48
C ALA A 38 -1.46 3.93 -10.60
N HIS A 39 -0.18 3.94 -10.93
CA HIS A 39 0.82 4.76 -10.26
C HIS A 39 1.55 5.63 -11.29
N VAL A 40 1.74 6.90 -10.95
CA VAL A 40 2.47 7.87 -11.77
C VAL A 40 3.41 8.66 -10.86
N THR A 41 4.63 8.85 -11.34
CA THR A 41 5.60 9.78 -10.75
C THR A 41 5.97 10.87 -11.75
N MET A 42 6.21 12.07 -11.22
CA MET A 42 6.62 13.23 -12.01
C MET A 42 7.68 14.01 -11.23
N VAL A 43 8.65 14.56 -11.95
CA VAL A 43 9.65 15.48 -11.41
C VAL A 43 9.61 16.76 -12.23
N GLY A 44 9.36 17.88 -11.56
CA GLY A 44 9.28 19.20 -12.16
C GLY A 44 10.66 19.83 -12.39
N PRO A 45 10.76 20.86 -13.24
CA PRO A 45 12.03 21.53 -13.53
C PRO A 45 12.69 22.19 -12.31
N SER A 46 11.89 22.57 -11.31
CA SER A 46 12.35 23.16 -10.05
C SER A 46 12.88 22.14 -9.04
N GLY A 47 12.85 20.84 -9.37
CA GLY A 47 13.21 19.74 -8.46
C GLY A 47 12.04 19.19 -7.63
N ASP A 48 10.82 19.74 -7.79
CA ASP A 48 9.61 19.22 -7.13
C ASP A 48 9.30 17.80 -7.60
N ALA A 49 8.97 16.89 -6.68
CA ALA A 49 8.61 15.53 -7.00
C ALA A 49 7.17 15.20 -6.57
N LEU A 50 6.46 14.48 -7.43
CA LEU A 50 5.11 14.01 -7.19
C LEU A 50 5.06 12.49 -7.38
N SER A 51 4.42 11.80 -6.43
CA SER A 51 4.19 10.36 -6.48
C SER A 51 2.70 10.12 -6.16
N ILE A 52 1.95 9.61 -7.13
CA ILE A 52 0.50 9.42 -7.01
C ILE A 52 0.14 7.99 -7.33
N THR A 53 -0.57 7.34 -6.40
CA THR A 53 -1.30 6.10 -6.66
C THR A 53 -2.79 6.38 -6.59
N SER A 54 -3.54 5.95 -7.61
CA SER A 54 -5.00 6.08 -7.65
C SER A 54 -5.62 4.88 -8.35
N GLY A 55 -6.84 4.51 -7.99
CA GLY A 55 -7.50 3.36 -8.57
C GLY A 55 -8.95 3.26 -8.15
N LEU A 56 -9.64 2.24 -8.64
CA LEU A 56 -11.03 1.93 -8.30
C LEU A 56 -11.16 0.76 -7.31
N ASN A 57 -10.03 0.29 -6.75
CA ASN A 57 -9.82 -1.02 -6.12
C ASN A 57 -9.81 -2.16 -7.15
N GLY A 58 -10.92 -2.89 -7.34
CA GLY A 58 -11.02 -3.98 -8.31
C GLY A 58 -10.85 -3.54 -9.76
N MET A 59 -10.63 -4.49 -10.67
CA MET A 59 -10.74 -4.22 -12.11
C MET A 59 -12.13 -3.67 -12.42
N PHE A 60 -12.20 -2.49 -13.05
CA PHE A 60 -13.44 -1.73 -13.30
C PHE A 60 -14.23 -1.33 -12.04
N GLY A 61 -13.61 -1.36 -10.86
CA GLY A 61 -14.21 -0.98 -9.59
C GLY A 61 -15.42 -1.83 -9.24
N SER A 62 -16.57 -1.17 -9.06
CA SER A 62 -17.85 -1.82 -8.77
C SER A 62 -18.54 -2.38 -10.01
N GLY A 63 -18.05 -2.10 -11.22
CA GLY A 63 -18.73 -2.40 -12.48
C GLY A 63 -19.91 -1.47 -12.80
N PHE A 64 -20.25 -0.54 -11.91
CA PHE A 64 -21.29 0.47 -12.14
C PHE A 64 -20.69 1.77 -12.69
N MET A 65 -21.40 2.37 -13.63
CA MET A 65 -21.05 3.64 -14.25
C MET A 65 -22.18 4.65 -14.03
N THR A 66 -21.81 5.90 -13.72
CA THR A 66 -22.78 6.99 -13.65
C THR A 66 -23.29 7.35 -15.04
N ALA A 67 -24.42 8.06 -15.12
CA ALA A 67 -24.93 8.58 -16.40
C ALA A 67 -23.93 9.50 -17.12
N SER A 68 -22.98 10.09 -16.39
CA SER A 68 -21.90 10.94 -16.95
C SER A 68 -20.68 10.15 -17.43
N GLY A 69 -20.69 8.82 -17.34
CA GLY A 69 -19.58 7.97 -17.79
C GLY A 69 -18.49 7.73 -16.75
N LEU A 70 -18.72 8.03 -15.47
CA LEU A 70 -17.74 7.78 -14.42
C LEU A 70 -17.93 6.39 -13.82
N LEU A 71 -16.88 5.56 -13.84
CA LEU A 71 -16.88 4.29 -13.13
C LEU A 71 -16.79 4.50 -11.62
N LEU A 72 -17.64 3.79 -10.88
CA LEU A 72 -17.67 3.85 -9.42
C LEU A 72 -16.71 2.84 -8.82
N ASN A 73 -15.94 3.27 -7.83
CA ASN A 73 -15.03 2.41 -7.09
C ASN A 73 -15.78 1.35 -6.26
N ASN A 74 -15.08 0.30 -5.84
CA ASN A 74 -15.55 -0.67 -4.85
C ASN A 74 -14.65 -0.70 -3.61
N TYR A 75 -14.21 0.46 -3.10
CA TYR A 75 -13.34 0.53 -1.91
C TYR A 75 -14.02 0.10 -0.60
N MET A 76 -15.35 0.02 -0.58
CA MET A 76 -16.06 -0.59 0.55
C MET A 76 -15.65 -2.05 0.78
N ASP A 77 -15.11 -2.70 -0.26
CA ASP A 77 -14.60 -4.06 -0.21
C ASP A 77 -13.32 -4.19 0.64
N ALA A 78 -12.55 -3.11 0.76
CA ALA A 78 -11.25 -3.07 1.46
C ALA A 78 -11.38 -2.85 2.99
N PHE A 79 -12.60 -2.69 3.52
CA PHE A 79 -12.82 -2.77 4.97
C PHE A 79 -12.73 -4.20 5.45
N ALA A 80 -12.32 -4.37 6.70
CA ALA A 80 -12.21 -5.67 7.32
C ALA A 80 -13.57 -6.37 7.38
N LYS A 81 -13.64 -7.61 6.89
CA LYS A 81 -14.86 -8.42 6.89
C LYS A 81 -14.63 -9.76 7.59
N PRO A 82 -15.67 -10.36 8.17
CA PRO A 82 -15.58 -11.74 8.65
C PRO A 82 -15.33 -12.69 7.48
N GLY A 83 -14.11 -13.22 7.35
CA GLY A 83 -13.72 -14.13 6.27
C GLY A 83 -12.57 -15.05 6.68
N LYS A 84 -12.76 -16.37 6.54
CA LYS A 84 -11.86 -17.44 7.00
C LYS A 84 -10.55 -17.58 6.20
N GLN A 85 -9.94 -16.50 5.72
CA GLN A 85 -8.64 -16.61 5.06
C GLN A 85 -7.53 -16.46 6.11
N PHE A 86 -6.75 -17.54 6.28
CA PHE A 86 -5.52 -17.63 7.08
C PHE A 86 -5.62 -17.81 8.61
N GLU A 87 -6.80 -18.16 9.18
CA GLU A 87 -6.98 -18.28 10.64
C GLU A 87 -6.65 -17.00 11.43
N LEU A 88 -6.53 -15.86 10.74
CA LEU A 88 -6.23 -14.57 11.35
C LEU A 88 -7.52 -13.85 11.75
N ASP A 89 -7.42 -13.04 12.81
CA ASP A 89 -8.54 -12.24 13.28
C ASP A 89 -8.86 -11.12 12.28
N VAL A 90 -10.10 -10.64 12.35
CA VAL A 90 -10.54 -9.44 11.62
C VAL A 90 -9.97 -8.21 12.32
N SER A 91 -9.28 -7.33 11.59
CA SER A 91 -8.70 -6.11 12.15
C SER A 91 -9.76 -5.15 12.71
N PRO A 92 -9.82 -4.89 14.03
CA PRO A 92 -10.76 -3.92 14.60
C PRO A 92 -10.49 -2.50 14.06
N ALA A 93 -9.22 -2.19 13.81
CA ALA A 93 -8.78 -0.90 13.28
C ALA A 93 -9.31 -0.63 11.86
N ASN A 94 -9.61 -1.67 11.08
CA ASN A 94 -10.13 -1.54 9.71
C ASN A 94 -11.61 -1.93 9.58
N GLN A 95 -12.40 -1.91 10.67
CA GLN A 95 -13.84 -2.07 10.57
C GLN A 95 -14.51 -0.89 9.83
N ILE A 96 -15.60 -1.17 9.11
CA ILE A 96 -16.44 -0.16 8.46
C ILE A 96 -17.02 0.84 9.47
N GLY A 97 -17.06 2.13 9.09
CA GLY A 97 -17.69 3.17 9.89
C GLY A 97 -17.98 4.43 9.05
N PRO A 98 -19.00 5.23 9.42
CA PRO A 98 -19.32 6.47 8.70
C PRO A 98 -18.13 7.42 8.65
N GLY A 99 -17.82 7.94 7.46
CA GLY A 99 -16.70 8.86 7.23
C GLY A 99 -15.30 8.25 7.34
N LYS A 100 -15.19 6.98 7.73
CA LYS A 100 -13.90 6.27 7.82
C LYS A 100 -13.38 5.95 6.42
N ARG A 101 -12.05 5.96 6.27
CA ARG A 101 -11.39 5.49 5.05
C ARG A 101 -10.92 4.04 5.24
N PRO A 102 -11.13 3.16 4.25
CA PRO A 102 -10.61 1.81 4.31
C PRO A 102 -9.08 1.83 4.22
N MET A 103 -8.46 0.79 4.75
CA MET A 103 -7.03 0.55 4.56
C MET A 103 -6.73 0.26 3.08
N THR A 104 -5.55 0.67 2.61
CA THR A 104 -5.06 0.36 1.26
C THR A 104 -3.59 -0.09 1.32
N SER A 105 -3.16 -0.87 0.35
CA SER A 105 -1.76 -1.24 0.10
C SER A 105 -1.00 -0.22 -0.73
N MET A 106 -1.63 0.92 -1.05
CA MET A 106 -1.00 1.97 -1.85
C MET A 106 0.09 2.68 -1.03
N VAL A 107 1.31 2.67 -1.57
CA VAL A 107 2.45 3.34 -0.95
C VAL A 107 3.13 4.23 -2.01
N PRO A 108 2.52 5.38 -2.37
CA PRO A 108 3.24 6.41 -3.10
C PRO A 108 4.38 6.94 -2.21
N SER A 109 5.58 7.03 -2.75
CA SER A 109 6.78 7.42 -2.01
C SER A 109 7.62 8.43 -2.79
N VAL A 110 8.13 9.41 -2.05
CA VAL A 110 9.18 10.34 -2.49
C VAL A 110 10.30 10.20 -1.48
N ILE A 111 11.54 10.14 -1.96
CA ILE A 111 12.70 10.00 -1.11
C ILE A 111 13.69 11.12 -1.39
N THR A 112 14.13 11.73 -0.30
CA THR A 112 15.09 12.82 -0.24
C THR A 112 16.29 12.41 0.62
N THR A 113 17.36 13.19 0.58
CA THR A 113 18.47 12.99 1.53
C THR A 113 18.16 13.61 2.90
N SER A 114 18.66 13.01 3.98
CA SER A 114 18.51 13.59 5.33
C SER A 114 19.32 14.86 5.53
N ALA A 115 20.41 15.02 4.78
CA ALA A 115 21.27 16.21 4.83
C ALA A 115 20.66 17.42 4.12
N ALA A 116 19.82 17.19 3.11
CA ALA A 116 19.12 18.21 2.35
C ALA A 116 17.78 17.64 1.84
N PRO A 117 16.65 17.97 2.47
CA PRO A 117 15.32 17.55 2.02
C PRO A 117 14.95 18.05 0.61
N SER A 118 15.67 19.06 0.10
CA SER A 118 15.56 19.53 -1.28
C SER A 118 16.22 18.60 -2.30
N ASP A 119 17.08 17.68 -1.86
CA ASP A 119 17.82 16.79 -2.75
C ASP A 119 17.01 15.51 -2.96
N LEU A 120 16.23 15.51 -4.04
CA LEU A 120 15.48 14.36 -4.51
C LEU A 120 16.42 13.20 -4.87
N VAL A 121 16.23 12.06 -4.21
CA VAL A 121 16.90 10.79 -4.53
C VAL A 121 16.05 9.96 -5.49
N GLY A 122 14.72 10.00 -5.32
CA GLY A 122 13.80 9.33 -6.23
C GLY A 122 12.35 9.46 -5.81
N ALA A 123 11.45 9.15 -6.74
CA ALA A 123 10.02 9.03 -6.49
C ALA A 123 9.53 7.74 -7.15
N PHE A 124 8.74 6.97 -6.41
CA PHE A 124 8.23 5.68 -6.86
C PHE A 124 7.01 5.25 -6.04
N GLY A 125 6.39 4.17 -6.47
CA GLY A 125 5.23 3.57 -5.82
C GLY A 125 4.82 2.33 -6.59
N SER A 126 3.78 1.66 -6.10
CA SER A 126 3.29 0.45 -6.71
C SER A 126 1.77 0.48 -6.79
N SER A 127 1.27 -0.19 -7.82
CA SER A 127 -0.15 -0.25 -8.14
C SER A 127 -0.66 -1.68 -8.19
N GLY A 128 0.13 -2.65 -7.72
CA GLY A 128 -0.16 -4.09 -7.81
C GLY A 128 -0.83 -4.71 -6.58
N GLY A 129 -1.52 -3.92 -5.76
CA GLY A 129 -2.15 -4.41 -4.52
C GLY A 129 -1.14 -4.82 -3.45
N LEU A 130 -1.51 -5.73 -2.55
CA LEU A 130 -0.63 -6.25 -1.48
C LEU A 130 0.76 -6.72 -1.98
N PRO A 131 0.91 -7.46 -3.10
CA PRO A 131 2.22 -7.79 -3.66
C PRO A 131 3.06 -6.56 -4.01
N GLY A 132 2.41 -5.45 -4.37
CA GLY A 132 3.06 -4.19 -4.68
C GLY A 132 3.90 -3.62 -3.54
N ILE A 133 3.51 -3.84 -2.29
CA ILE A 133 4.29 -3.44 -1.11
C ILE A 133 5.65 -4.16 -1.10
N SER A 134 5.65 -5.46 -1.38
CA SER A 134 6.88 -6.26 -1.42
C SER A 134 7.81 -5.87 -2.57
N ALA A 135 7.25 -5.38 -3.68
CA ALA A 135 8.03 -4.84 -4.80
C ALA A 135 8.73 -3.54 -4.40
N LEU A 136 8.07 -2.68 -3.61
CA LEU A 136 8.67 -1.44 -3.11
C LEU A 136 9.79 -1.71 -2.11
N ALA A 137 9.63 -2.69 -1.23
CA ALA A 137 10.67 -3.09 -0.28
C ALA A 137 11.96 -3.62 -0.96
N GLN A 138 11.89 -4.06 -2.22
CA GLN A 138 13.05 -4.53 -2.97
C GLN A 138 13.88 -3.40 -3.59
N VAL A 139 13.39 -2.16 -3.58
CA VAL A 139 14.17 -0.99 -4.00
C VAL A 139 15.28 -0.75 -2.98
N ARG A 140 16.46 -1.32 -3.24
CA ARG A 140 17.62 -1.31 -2.33
C ARG A 140 18.32 0.04 -2.30
N GLY A 141 18.82 0.42 -1.11
CA GLY A 141 19.81 1.48 -0.93
C GLY A 141 19.30 2.79 -0.34
N ILE A 142 18.05 2.85 0.12
CA ILE A 142 17.43 4.11 0.50
C ILE A 142 16.78 4.03 1.88
N SER A 143 17.25 4.90 2.79
CA SER A 143 16.57 5.23 4.04
C SER A 143 15.17 5.74 3.68
N THR A 144 14.16 4.91 3.89
CA THR A 144 12.78 5.22 3.55
C THR A 144 12.19 6.05 4.69
N GLU A 145 12.30 7.37 4.59
CA GLU A 145 11.35 8.25 5.26
C GLU A 145 10.08 8.28 4.41
N VAL A 146 9.08 7.48 4.80
CA VAL A 146 7.74 7.58 4.24
C VAL A 146 7.13 8.85 4.81
N ILE A 147 7.11 9.91 4.02
CA ILE A 147 6.38 11.13 4.36
C ILE A 147 4.88 10.82 4.16
N LEU A 148 4.14 10.76 5.28
CA LEU A 148 2.68 10.56 5.32
C LEU A 148 1.94 11.90 5.31
#